data_AF-A0A497B5Z5-F1
#
_entry.id   AF-A0A497B5Z5-F1
#
_cell.length_a   1.000
_cell.length_b   1.000
_cell.length_c   1.000
_cell.angle_alpha   90.00
_cell.angle_beta   90.00
_cell.angle_gamma   90.00
#
_symmetry.space_group_name_H-M   'P 1'
#
loop_
_entity.id
_entity.type
_entity.pdbx_description
1 polymer ?
#
loop_
_entity_poly.entity_id
_entity_poly.type
_entity_poly.pdbx_seq_one_letter_code
_entity_poly.pdbx_strand_id
1 'polypeptide(L)'
;MTVAVEFKPVSMLDRIKTTKSNDGLLALAVEAIGYEHASDKTRRRWDRATQDRKVQLAHPEPESKPKPRAKTDRKGKRRGKSKDKS
;
A
#
# COMPACT_ATOMS: atom_id res chain seq x y z
N MET A 1 -8.14 35.59 -17.59
CA MET A 1 -8.54 34.21 -17.25
C MET A 1 -7.71 33.76 -16.06
N THR A 2 -8.30 33.63 -14.87
CA THR A 2 -7.63 33.10 -13.68
C THR A 2 -7.70 31.58 -13.72
N VAL A 3 -6.58 30.93 -14.01
CA VAL A 3 -6.49 29.47 -13.97
C VAL A 3 -6.32 29.07 -12.50
N ALA A 4 -7.39 28.57 -11.88
CA ALA A 4 -7.30 27.96 -10.55
C ALA A 4 -6.51 26.65 -10.69
N VAL A 5 -5.22 26.68 -10.33
CA VAL A 5 -4.41 25.47 -10.24
C VAL A 5 -4.80 24.77 -8.94
N GLU A 6 -5.67 23.76 -9.04
CA GLU A 6 -5.99 22.89 -7.91
C GLU A 6 -4.72 22.14 -7.47
N PHE A 7 -4.09 22.59 -6.40
CA PHE A 7 -3.02 21.85 -5.75
C PHE A 7 -3.62 20.66 -5.01
N LYS A 8 -3.69 19.50 -5.68
CA LYS A 8 -4.02 18.23 -5.04
C LYS A 8 -2.74 17.68 -4.43
N PRO A 9 -2.59 17.63 -3.09
CA PRO A 9 -1.45 16.97 -2.48
C PRO A 9 -1.54 15.48 -2.83
N VAL A 10 -0.71 15.02 -3.76
CA VAL A 10 -0.66 13.61 -4.15
C VAL A 10 0.03 12.85 -3.02
N SER A 11 -0.68 11.88 -2.44
CA SER A 11 -0.11 11.08 -1.37
C SER A 11 1.12 10.31 -1.85
N MET A 12 2.11 10.07 -0.98
CA MET A 12 3.30 9.29 -1.33
C MET A 12 2.94 7.91 -1.92
N LEU A 13 1.86 7.30 -1.43
CA LEU A 13 1.35 6.03 -1.94
C LEU A 13 0.90 6.15 -3.41
N ASP A 14 0.25 7.25 -3.78
CA ASP A 14 -0.20 7.48 -5.16
C ASP A 14 0.98 7.81 -6.08
N ARG A 15 2.00 8.53 -5.58
CA ARG A 15 3.26 8.74 -6.30
C ARG A 15 3.93 7.40 -6.61
N ILE A 16 4.01 6.49 -5.64
CA ILE A 16 4.59 5.14 -5.82
C ILE A 16 3.82 4.35 -6.89
N LYS A 17 2.48 4.36 -6.84
CA LYS A 17 1.63 3.62 -7.80
C LYS A 17 1.71 4.15 -9.23
N THR A 18 1.81 5.47 -9.39
CA THR A 18 1.78 6.13 -10.71
C THR A 18 3.14 6.20 -11.38
N THR A 19 4.21 6.01 -10.61
CA THR A 19 5.59 6.01 -11.11
C THR A 19 5.78 4.93 -12.17
N LYS A 20 6.40 5.29 -13.31
CA LYS A 20 6.65 4.40 -14.46
C LYS A 20 8.12 4.00 -14.59
N SER A 21 9.00 4.52 -13.75
CA SER A 21 10.45 4.27 -13.80
C SER A 21 10.96 3.69 -12.49
N ASN A 22 11.95 2.80 -12.58
CA ASN A 22 12.61 2.26 -11.39
C ASN A 22 13.36 3.35 -10.62
N ASP A 23 13.99 4.30 -11.31
CA ASP A 23 14.73 5.39 -10.66
C ASP A 23 13.81 6.31 -9.86
N GLY A 24 12.63 6.65 -10.41
CA GLY A 24 11.62 7.42 -9.70
C GLY A 24 11.09 6.67 -8.48
N LEU A 25 10.98 5.34 -8.58
CA LEU A 25 10.52 4.50 -7.49
C LEU A 25 11.55 4.42 -6.35
N LEU A 26 12.85 4.37 -6.69
CA LEU A 26 13.94 4.43 -5.71
C LEU A 26 14.00 5.80 -5.01
N ALA A 27 13.85 6.89 -5.77
CA ALA A 27 13.78 8.24 -5.19
C ALA A 27 12.63 8.38 -4.18
N LEU A 28 11.44 7.85 -4.52
CA LEU A 28 10.29 7.83 -3.63
C LEU A 28 10.50 6.95 -2.39
N ALA A 29 11.22 5.83 -2.52
CA ALA A 29 11.55 4.97 -1.39
C ALA A 29 12.50 5.67 -0.41
N VAL A 30 13.50 6.39 -0.92
CA VAL A 30 14.40 7.20 -0.08
C VAL A 30 13.62 8.33 0.61
N GLU A 31 12.76 9.03 -0.14
CA GLU A 31 11.89 10.08 0.41
C GLU A 31 10.96 9.52 1.51
N ALA A 32 10.39 8.32 1.30
CA ALA A 32 9.54 7.61 2.25
C ALA A 32 10.25 7.32 3.59
N ILE A 33 11.54 6.95 3.54
CA ILE A 33 12.38 6.71 4.72
C ILE A 33 12.61 8.03 5.49
N GLY A 34 12.76 9.15 4.77
CA GLY A 34 12.95 10.48 5.35
C GLY A 34 11.75 11.02 6.14
N TYR A 35 10.56 10.42 6.01
CA TYR A 35 9.41 10.80 6.83
C TYR A 35 9.51 10.17 8.23
N GLU A 36 10.26 10.82 9.11
CA GLU A 36 10.45 10.42 10.51
C GLU A 36 9.13 10.34 11.29
N HIS A 37 8.17 11.19 10.97
CA HIS A 37 6.85 11.25 11.62
C HIS A 37 5.82 10.28 11.05
N ALA A 38 6.13 9.57 9.96
CA ALA A 38 5.20 8.58 9.42
C ALA A 38 5.09 7.39 10.39
N SER A 39 3.86 7.00 10.71
CA SER A 39 3.64 5.80 11.53
C SER A 39 4.25 4.55 10.87
N ASP A 40 4.66 3.57 11.66
CA ASP A 40 5.19 2.29 11.16
C ASP A 40 4.22 1.60 10.19
N LYS A 41 2.91 1.74 10.43
CA LYS A 41 1.87 1.20 9.56
C LYS A 41 1.88 1.86 8.18
N THR A 42 2.15 3.16 8.14
CA THR A 42 2.27 3.94 6.89
C THR A 42 3.53 3.55 6.15
N ARG A 43 4.67 3.46 6.83
CA ARG A 43 5.95 3.01 6.25
C ARG A 43 5.83 1.62 5.62
N ARG A 44 5.29 0.64 6.37
CA ARG A 44 5.04 -0.71 5.85
C ARG A 44 4.11 -0.73 4.63
N ARG A 45 3.16 0.20 4.53
CA ARG A 45 2.30 0.33 3.34
C ARG A 45 3.08 0.84 2.14
N TRP A 46 3.96 1.82 2.33
CA TRP A 46 4.82 2.33 1.27
C TRP A 46 5.81 1.26 0.81
N ASP A 47 6.47 0.55 1.72
CA ASP A 47 7.40 -0.53 1.36
C ASP A 47 6.73 -1.61 0.51
N ARG A 48 5.53 -2.06 0.91
CA ARG A 48 4.76 -3.05 0.12
C ARG A 48 4.40 -2.49 -1.25
N ALA A 49 3.90 -1.25 -1.31
CA ALA A 49 3.54 -0.64 -2.59
C ALA A 49 4.75 -0.47 -3.52
N THR A 50 5.92 -0.15 -2.96
CA THR A 50 7.19 -0.04 -3.69
C THR A 50 7.61 -1.40 -4.24
N GLN A 51 7.52 -2.46 -3.43
CA GLN A 51 7.81 -3.83 -3.87
C GLN A 51 6.85 -4.30 -4.97
N ASP A 52 5.54 -4.12 -4.78
CA ASP A 52 4.52 -4.46 -5.76
C ASP A 52 4.77 -3.72 -7.08
N ARG A 53 5.10 -2.43 -7.01
CA ARG A 53 5.36 -1.62 -8.21
C ARG A 53 6.65 -2.06 -8.91
N LYS A 54 7.70 -2.40 -8.16
CA LYS A 54 8.95 -2.91 -8.73
C LYS A 54 8.72 -4.21 -9.52
N VAL A 55 7.88 -5.10 -9.00
CA VAL A 55 7.49 -6.33 -9.70
C VAL A 55 6.72 -6.00 -10.98
N GLN A 56 5.77 -5.06 -10.94
CA GLN A 56 5.03 -4.62 -12.15
C GLN A 56 5.91 -3.95 -13.20
N LEU A 57 6.94 -3.21 -12.79
CA LEU A 57 7.88 -2.57 -13.72
C LEU A 57 8.85 -3.58 -14.33
N ALA A 58 9.26 -4.60 -13.57
CA ALA A 58 10.13 -5.68 -14.05
C ALA A 58 9.40 -6.68 -14.95
N HIS A 59 8.13 -6.94 -14.64
CA HIS A 59 7.24 -7.78 -15.42
C HIS A 59 5.97 -6.97 -15.73
N PRO A 60 5.95 -6.22 -16.85
CA PRO A 60 4.72 -5.64 -17.34
C PRO A 60 3.81 -6.79 -17.79
N GLU A 61 3.08 -7.37 -16.84
CA GLU A 61 2.10 -8.41 -17.14
C GLU A 61 1.05 -7.81 -18.09
N PRO A 62 0.69 -8.49 -19.20
CA PRO A 62 -0.43 -8.05 -20.02
C PRO A 62 -1.71 -8.21 -19.20
N GLU A 63 -2.17 -7.12 -18.57
CA GLU A 63 -3.43 -6.95 -17.81
C GLU A 63 -4.29 -8.21 -17.68
N SER A 64 -3.81 -9.21 -16.94
CA SER A 64 -4.57 -10.44 -16.75
C SER A 64 -5.48 -10.22 -15.55
N LYS A 65 -6.72 -9.83 -15.89
CA LYS A 65 -7.95 -9.66 -15.09
C LYS A 65 -7.83 -9.97 -13.59
N PRO A 66 -8.38 -9.11 -12.71
CA PRO A 66 -8.23 -9.24 -11.26
C PRO A 66 -8.71 -10.61 -10.79
N LYS A 67 -7.78 -11.43 -10.27
CA LYS A 67 -8.14 -12.64 -9.53
C LYS A 67 -9.05 -12.23 -8.38
N PRO A 68 -10.26 -12.82 -8.25
CA PRO A 68 -11.16 -12.49 -7.16
C PRO A 68 -10.45 -12.80 -5.84
N ARG A 69 -10.34 -11.79 -4.97
CA ARG A 69 -9.85 -11.95 -3.61
C ARG A 69 -10.70 -13.05 -2.95
N ALA A 70 -10.08 -14.22 -2.72
CA ALA A 70 -10.68 -15.26 -1.90
C ALA A 70 -11.07 -14.63 -0.56
N LYS A 71 -12.36 -14.63 -0.26
CA LYS A 71 -12.87 -14.23 1.06
C LYS A 71 -12.22 -15.17 2.07
N THR A 72 -11.36 -14.62 2.94
CA THR A 72 -10.87 -15.37 4.09
C THR A 72 -12.02 -15.50 5.07
N ASP A 73 -12.64 -16.68 5.11
CA ASP A 73 -13.57 -17.07 6.16
C ASP A 73 -12.83 -17.06 7.50
N ARG A 74 -12.88 -15.92 8.20
CA ARG A 74 -12.53 -15.86 9.63
C ARG A 74 -13.63 -16.56 10.40
N LYS A 75 -13.58 -17.89 10.46
CA LYS A 75 -14.34 -18.68 11.44
C LYS A 75 -13.79 -18.36 12.82
N GLY A 76 -14.43 -17.39 13.46
CA GLY A 76 -14.14 -16.91 14.81
C GLY A 76 -14.11 -18.05 15.82
N LYS A 77 -12.94 -18.22 16.42
CA LYS A 77 -12.65 -19.07 17.57
C LYS A 77 -13.38 -18.51 18.79
N ARG A 78 -14.59 -19.00 19.13
CA ARG A 78 -15.18 -18.75 20.46
C ARG A 78 -14.52 -19.71 21.46
N ARG A 79 -13.45 -19.25 22.11
CA ARG A 79 -12.95 -19.84 23.36
C ARG A 79 -13.91 -19.38 24.47
N GLY A 80 -14.85 -20.22 24.87
CA GLY A 80 -15.60 -20.05 26.11
C GLY A 80 -14.97 -20.92 27.19
N LYS A 81 -14.18 -20.33 28.09
CA LYS A 81 -13.76 -20.96 29.35
C LYS A 81 -13.99 -19.96 30.49
N SER A 82 -15.04 -20.20 31.26
CA SER A 82 -15.36 -19.61 32.59
C SER A 82 -16.45 -20.54 33.16
N LYS A 83 -16.17 -21.51 34.04
CA LYS A 83 -15.92 -21.41 35.49
C LYS A 83 -17.06 -20.68 36.22
N ASP A 84 -17.96 -21.41 36.86
CA ASP A 84 -18.22 -21.42 38.31
C ASP A 84 -19.58 -22.09 38.68
N LYS A 85 -19.53 -22.89 39.76
CA LYS A 85 -20.53 -23.21 40.80
C LYS A 85 -22.00 -23.50 40.42
N SER A 86 -22.44 -24.73 40.64
CA SER A 86 -23.17 -25.11 41.88
C SER A 86 -23.32 -26.62 42.02
#